data_AF-A0A967W0H3-F1
#
_entry.id   AF-A0A967W0H3-F1
#
_cell.length_a   1.000
_cell.length_b   1.000
_cell.length_c   1.000
_cell.angle_alpha   90.00
_cell.angle_beta   90.00
_cell.angle_gamma   90.00
#
_symmetry.space_group_name_H-M   'P 1'
#
loop_
_entity.id
_entity.type
_entity.pdbx_description
1 polymer ?
#
loop_
_entity_poly.entity_id
_entity_poly.type
_entity_poly.pdbx_seq_one_letter_code
_entity_poly.pdbx_strand_id
1 'polypeptide(L)'
;EMARRHSDDPNTAPQGGRVLNPQTGERLIALEQLDPALYRIVLLLDEVGDISEPKSFTMGEEDNSQRAFRIVRLDKRIEEHRANLKQDYTRIKQAALQEKQVEYMNNLLADLREDMYVEYKITIPERYKNLNL
;
A
#
# COMPACT_ATOMS: atom_id res chain seq x y z
N GLU A 1 14.14 -18.78 8.61
CA GLU A 1 15.10 -19.50 7.74
C GLU A 1 14.41 -20.42 6.73
N MET A 2 13.37 -21.16 7.10
CA MET A 2 12.67 -22.09 6.19
C MET A 2 12.20 -21.44 4.88
N ALA A 3 11.54 -20.28 4.94
CA ALA A 3 11.09 -19.58 3.74
C ALA A 3 12.24 -19.15 2.82
N ARG A 4 13.45 -18.86 3.33
CA ARG A 4 14.62 -18.57 2.47
C ARG A 4 15.07 -19.77 1.65
N ARG A 5 14.84 -20.99 2.16
CA ARG A 5 15.34 -22.23 1.56
C ARG A 5 14.30 -22.97 0.73
N HIS A 6 13.02 -22.77 1.05
CA HIS A 6 11.94 -23.61 0.53
C HIS A 6 10.78 -22.83 -0.09
N SER A 7 10.78 -21.50 -0.02
CA SER A 7 9.73 -20.72 -0.67
C SER A 7 10.08 -20.50 -2.14
N ASP A 8 9.14 -20.81 -3.00
CA ASP A 8 9.20 -20.53 -4.44
C ASP A 8 8.76 -19.08 -4.77
N ASP A 9 8.43 -18.26 -3.77
CA ASP A 9 8.07 -16.86 -3.97
C ASP A 9 9.34 -15.97 -4.00
N PRO A 10 9.73 -15.44 -5.16
CA PRO A 10 10.95 -14.64 -5.29
C PRO A 10 10.90 -13.32 -4.52
N ASN A 11 9.71 -12.81 -4.21
CA ASN A 11 9.55 -11.50 -3.54
C ASN A 11 9.81 -11.59 -2.04
N THR A 12 9.36 -12.68 -1.41
CA THR A 12 9.44 -12.85 0.04
C THR A 12 10.54 -13.82 0.47
N ALA A 13 10.95 -14.79 -0.36
CA ALA A 13 11.97 -15.79 -0.03
C ALA A 13 13.29 -15.15 0.45
N PRO A 14 13.91 -14.17 -0.25
CA PRO A 14 15.17 -13.56 0.20
C PRO A 14 15.05 -12.91 1.59
N GLN A 15 13.87 -12.40 1.90
CA GLN A 15 13.54 -11.73 3.17
C GLN A 15 13.10 -12.72 4.26
N GLY A 16 13.08 -14.03 3.96
CA GLY A 16 12.66 -15.08 4.89
C GLY A 16 11.16 -15.21 5.05
N GLY A 17 10.40 -14.97 3.98
CA GLY A 17 8.94 -15.09 3.94
C GLY A 17 8.24 -13.89 4.57
N ARG A 18 8.96 -12.77 4.78
CA ARG A 18 8.38 -11.56 5.35
C ARG A 18 7.57 -10.83 4.31
N VAL A 19 6.30 -10.61 4.61
CA VAL A 19 5.40 -9.79 3.81
C VAL A 19 5.58 -8.33 4.25
N LEU A 20 5.75 -7.44 3.28
CA LEU A 20 5.81 -6.00 3.48
C LEU A 20 4.61 -5.35 2.82
N ASN A 21 4.16 -4.22 3.36
CA ASN A 21 3.21 -3.37 2.69
C ASN A 21 3.83 -2.85 1.38
N PRO A 22 3.23 -3.10 0.20
CA PRO A 22 3.81 -2.68 -1.07
C PRO A 22 3.82 -1.15 -1.27
N GLN A 23 2.94 -0.42 -0.57
CA GLN A 23 2.85 1.05 -0.67
C GLN A 23 3.84 1.75 0.26
N THR A 24 4.02 1.24 1.47
CA THR A 24 4.81 1.92 2.52
C THR A 24 6.13 1.23 2.86
N GLY A 25 6.31 -0.03 2.46
CA GLY A 25 7.42 -0.88 2.89
C GLY A 25 7.36 -1.30 4.36
N GLU A 26 6.28 -0.97 5.08
CA GLU A 26 6.13 -1.34 6.49
C GLU A 26 5.92 -2.85 6.67
N ARG A 27 6.38 -3.37 7.80
CA ARG A 27 6.15 -4.78 8.19
C ARG A 27 4.77 -5.01 8.82
N LEU A 28 4.16 -3.95 9.34
CA LEU A 28 2.84 -4.01 9.94
C LEU A 28 1.84 -3.59 8.86
N ILE A 29 0.98 -4.53 8.48
CA ILE A 29 -0.03 -4.33 7.44
C ILE A 29 -1.37 -4.22 8.13
N ALA A 30 -2.16 -3.21 7.77
CA ALA A 30 -3.52 -3.07 8.28
C ALA A 30 -4.38 -4.21 7.74
N LEU A 31 -5.29 -4.75 8.57
CA LEU A 31 -6.12 -5.90 8.19
C LEU A 31 -6.94 -5.66 6.91
N GLU A 32 -7.42 -4.44 6.72
CA GLU A 32 -8.18 -4.01 5.53
C GLU A 32 -7.38 -3.98 4.23
N GLN A 33 -6.05 -3.93 4.33
CA GLN A 33 -5.14 -3.94 3.17
C GLN A 33 -4.71 -5.37 2.78
N LEU A 34 -5.09 -6.37 3.56
CA LEU A 34 -4.81 -7.77 3.23
C LEU A 34 -5.76 -8.25 2.15
N ASP A 35 -5.26 -9.11 1.25
CA ASP A 35 -6.12 -9.80 0.31
C ASP A 35 -7.16 -10.66 1.06
N PRO A 36 -8.37 -10.85 0.54
CA PRO A 36 -9.44 -11.56 1.24
C PRO A 36 -9.07 -12.99 1.67
N ALA A 37 -8.21 -13.68 0.92
CA ALA A 37 -7.78 -15.02 1.29
C ALA A 37 -6.77 -14.99 2.45
N LEU A 38 -5.91 -13.96 2.52
CA LEU A 38 -4.89 -13.85 3.58
C LEU A 38 -5.52 -13.38 4.86
N TYR A 39 -6.44 -12.42 4.76
CA TYR A 39 -7.28 -11.98 5.86
C TYR A 39 -7.95 -13.16 6.56
N ARG A 40 -8.59 -14.07 5.80
CA ARG A 40 -9.22 -15.28 6.35
C ARG A 40 -8.24 -16.22 7.06
N ILE A 41 -7.00 -16.32 6.59
CA ILE A 41 -5.98 -17.14 7.25
C ILE A 41 -5.58 -16.49 8.56
N VAL A 42 -5.28 -15.19 8.54
CA VAL A 42 -4.85 -14.43 9.73
C VAL A 42 -5.93 -14.41 10.80
N LEU A 43 -7.22 -14.40 10.43
CA LEU A 43 -8.33 -14.52 11.39
C LEU A 43 -8.37 -15.84 12.16
N LEU A 44 -7.73 -16.90 11.66
CA LEU A 44 -7.67 -18.21 12.32
C LEU A 44 -6.40 -18.40 13.15
N LEU A 45 -5.52 -17.38 13.21
CA LEU A 45 -4.30 -17.39 14.00
C LEU A 45 -4.55 -16.53 15.25
N ASP A 46 -4.52 -17.15 16.42
CA ASP A 46 -4.90 -16.50 17.68
C ASP A 46 -3.66 -15.92 18.37
N GLU A 47 -2.55 -16.65 18.37
CA GLU A 47 -1.33 -16.31 19.09
C GLU A 47 -0.16 -15.95 18.16
N VAL A 48 0.70 -15.03 18.63
CA VAL A 48 1.95 -14.72 17.93
C VAL A 48 2.82 -15.98 17.91
N GLY A 49 3.20 -16.41 16.71
CA GLY A 49 3.91 -17.65 16.46
C GLY A 49 3.07 -18.72 15.78
N ASP A 50 1.74 -18.60 15.80
CA ASP A 50 0.84 -19.55 15.15
C ASP A 50 1.13 -19.68 13.66
N ILE A 51 0.99 -20.90 13.16
CA ILE A 51 1.25 -21.28 11.77
C ILE A 51 -0.04 -21.86 11.20
N SER A 52 -0.45 -21.35 10.05
CA SER A 52 -1.64 -21.83 9.37
C SER A 52 -1.44 -23.21 8.75
N GLU A 53 -2.53 -23.94 8.57
CA GLU A 53 -2.57 -25.03 7.60
C GLU A 53 -2.22 -24.53 6.18
N PRO A 54 -1.66 -25.37 5.29
CA PRO A 54 -1.45 -25.02 3.90
C PRO A 54 -2.77 -24.61 3.23
N LYS A 55 -2.79 -23.43 2.60
CA LYS A 55 -3.96 -22.95 1.85
C LYS A 55 -3.58 -22.70 0.41
N SER A 56 -4.42 -23.17 -0.51
CA SER A 56 -4.30 -22.85 -1.93
C SER A 56 -4.57 -21.36 -2.15
N PHE A 57 -3.76 -20.73 -2.98
CA PHE A 57 -3.97 -19.36 -3.44
C PHE A 57 -3.49 -19.24 -4.89
N THR A 58 -3.79 -18.12 -5.52
CA THR A 58 -3.31 -17.80 -6.86
C THR A 58 -2.09 -16.89 -6.73
N MET A 59 -0.97 -17.31 -7.30
CA MET A 59 0.26 -16.53 -7.36
C MET A 59 0.44 -15.93 -8.75
N GLY A 60 0.86 -14.67 -8.84
CA GLY A 60 1.02 -13.95 -10.11
C GLY A 60 -0.17 -13.04 -10.47
N GLU A 61 0.00 -12.25 -11.53
CA GLU A 61 -1.03 -11.37 -12.09
C GLU A 61 -2.05 -12.18 -12.92
N GLU A 62 -3.21 -11.60 -13.25
CA GLU A 62 -4.33 -12.30 -13.93
C GLU A 62 -3.86 -13.12 -15.14
N ASP A 63 -3.01 -12.54 -15.98
CA ASP A 63 -2.53 -13.14 -17.23
C ASP A 63 -1.49 -14.26 -17.05
N ASN A 64 -0.89 -14.40 -15.86
CA ASN A 64 0.14 -15.40 -15.57
C ASN A 64 -0.09 -16.10 -14.23
N SER A 65 -1.37 -16.23 -13.88
CA SER A 65 -1.82 -16.77 -12.61
C SER A 65 -1.54 -18.27 -12.49
N GLN A 66 -0.82 -18.66 -11.44
CA GLN A 66 -0.50 -20.04 -11.13
C GLN A 66 -1.14 -20.46 -9.81
N ARG A 67 -1.67 -21.69 -9.76
CA ARG A 67 -2.11 -22.28 -8.50
C ARG A 67 -0.90 -22.57 -7.63
N ALA A 68 -0.89 -21.99 -6.44
CA ALA A 68 0.16 -22.16 -5.46
C ALA A 68 -0.44 -22.50 -4.09
N PHE A 69 0.43 -22.89 -3.15
CA PHE A 69 0.08 -23.10 -1.75
C PHE A 69 0.91 -22.18 -0.88
N ARG A 70 0.30 -21.66 0.19
CA ARG A 70 1.01 -20.87 1.20
C ARG A 70 0.75 -21.38 2.60
N ILE A 71 1.75 -21.19 3.44
CA ILE A 71 1.72 -21.38 4.89
C ILE A 71 2.08 -20.03 5.50
N VAL A 72 1.26 -19.53 6.42
CA VAL A 72 1.41 -18.20 7.00
C VAL A 72 1.72 -18.34 8.48
N ARG A 73 2.66 -17.55 8.99
CA ARG A 73 2.97 -17.44 10.42
C ARG A 73 2.65 -16.04 10.92
N LEU A 74 1.99 -15.93 12.07
CA LEU A 74 1.71 -14.65 12.71
C LEU A 74 2.94 -14.16 13.49
N ASP A 75 3.73 -13.25 12.91
CA ASP A 75 4.94 -12.73 13.55
C ASP A 75 4.66 -11.68 14.64
N LYS A 76 3.63 -10.85 14.44
CA LYS A 76 3.21 -9.82 15.40
C LYS A 76 1.78 -9.40 15.09
N ARG A 77 0.98 -9.22 16.15
CA ARG A 77 -0.34 -8.58 16.10
C ARG A 77 -0.34 -7.34 17.00
N ILE A 78 -1.03 -6.31 16.57
CA ILE A 78 -1.37 -5.17 17.41
C ILE A 78 -2.90 -5.13 17.44
N GLU A 79 -3.45 -5.25 18.64
CA GLU A 79 -4.90 -5.21 18.85
C GLU A 79 -5.49 -3.87 18.45
N GLU A 80 -6.77 -3.86 18.13
CA GLU A 80 -7.50 -2.63 17.86
C GLU A 80 -7.39 -1.68 19.06
N HIS A 81 -6.97 -0.44 18.81
CA HIS A 81 -6.85 0.57 19.84
C HIS A 81 -7.09 1.94 19.22
N ARG A 82 -7.49 2.89 20.07
CA ARG A 82 -7.51 4.29 19.64
C ARG A 82 -6.07 4.77 19.47
N ALA A 83 -5.80 5.36 18.31
CA ALA A 83 -4.50 5.91 17.98
C ALA A 83 -4.01 6.81 19.12
N ASN A 84 -2.79 6.56 19.59
CA ASN A 84 -2.22 7.30 20.71
C ASN A 84 -0.73 7.54 20.50
N LEU A 85 -0.23 8.67 21.03
CA LEU A 85 1.16 9.07 20.87
C LEU A 85 2.16 8.11 21.54
N LYS A 86 1.73 7.19 22.40
CA LYS A 86 2.65 6.23 23.03
C LYS A 86 3.00 5.09 22.07
N GLN A 87 2.03 4.60 21.31
CA GLN A 87 2.19 3.44 20.41
C GLN A 87 2.39 3.87 18.95
N ASP A 88 1.76 4.96 18.53
CA ASP A 88 1.63 5.36 17.12
C ASP A 88 2.40 6.64 16.77
N TYR A 89 3.28 7.12 17.66
CA TYR A 89 4.01 8.38 17.46
C TYR A 89 4.60 8.52 16.06
N THR A 90 5.28 7.48 15.56
CA THR A 90 5.93 7.49 14.24
C THR A 90 4.92 7.70 13.12
N ARG A 91 3.79 7.00 13.15
CA ARG A 91 2.75 7.11 12.12
C ARG A 91 2.05 8.47 12.17
N ILE A 92 1.70 8.92 13.38
CA ILE A 92 1.08 10.24 13.59
C ILE A 92 2.03 11.34 13.12
N LYS A 93 3.33 11.24 13.45
CA LYS A 93 4.35 12.18 12.99
C LYS A 93 4.48 12.19 11.46
N GLN A 94 4.47 11.04 10.81
CA GLN A 94 4.55 10.95 9.35
C GLN A 94 3.31 11.56 8.68
N ALA A 95 2.11 11.26 9.18
CA ALA A 95 0.87 11.85 8.68
C ALA A 95 0.86 13.38 8.82
N ALA A 96 1.21 13.89 10.00
CA ALA A 96 1.29 15.34 10.25
C ALA A 96 2.37 16.01 9.39
N LEU A 97 3.51 15.34 9.15
CA LEU A 97 4.56 15.85 8.26
C LEU A 97 4.05 15.94 6.81
N GLN A 98 3.37 14.91 6.33
CA GLN A 98 2.79 14.88 5.00
C GLN A 98 1.74 15.97 4.81
N GLU A 99 0.86 16.16 5.79
CA GLU A 99 -0.13 17.24 5.79
C GLU A 99 0.54 18.62 5.67
N LYS A 100 1.56 18.87 6.48
CA LYS A 100 2.33 20.13 6.42
C LYS A 100 3.05 20.34 5.09
N GLN A 101 3.58 19.27 4.49
CA GLN A 101 4.21 19.33 3.18
C GLN A 101 3.18 19.70 2.10
N VAL A 102 1.99 19.10 2.13
CA VAL A 102 0.90 19.42 1.20
C VAL A 102 0.45 20.86 1.36
N GLU A 103 0.27 21.33 2.60
CA GLU A 103 -0.09 22.73 2.89
C GLU A 103 0.96 23.70 2.31
N TYR A 104 2.24 23.45 2.59
CA TYR A 104 3.33 24.26 2.06
C TYR A 104 3.36 24.29 0.53
N MET A 105 3.20 23.13 -0.12
CA MET A 105 3.17 23.04 -1.58
C MET A 105 1.98 23.79 -2.18
N ASN A 106 0.81 23.72 -1.54
CA ASN A 106 -0.38 24.44 -2.00
C ASN A 106 -0.18 25.96 -1.92
N ASN A 107 0.40 26.45 -0.82
CA ASN A 107 0.71 27.87 -0.65
C ASN A 107 1.74 28.33 -1.68
N LEU A 108 2.82 27.57 -1.86
CA LEU A 108 3.83 27.86 -2.88
C LEU A 108 3.22 27.91 -4.30
N LEU A 109 2.31 27.00 -4.61
CA LEU A 109 1.60 27.00 -5.90
C LEU A 109 0.60 28.15 -6.04
N ALA A 110 0.09 28.70 -4.94
CA ALA A 110 -0.75 29.89 -4.98
C ALA A 110 0.10 31.14 -5.28
N ASP A 111 1.20 31.32 -4.55
CA ASP A 111 2.13 32.44 -4.73
C ASP A 111 2.68 32.46 -6.17
N LEU A 112 3.12 31.30 -6.68
CA LEU A 112 3.62 31.19 -8.07
C LEU A 112 2.55 31.52 -9.12
N ARG A 113 1.26 31.30 -8.84
CA ARG A 113 0.18 31.65 -9.79
C ARG A 113 -0.06 33.16 -9.87
N GLU A 114 0.23 33.91 -8.80
CA GLU A 114 0.11 35.37 -8.81
C GLU A 114 1.25 36.01 -9.60
N ASP A 115 2.46 35.44 -9.50
CA ASP A 115 3.65 35.96 -10.16
C ASP A 115 3.78 35.53 -11.64
N MET A 116 3.08 34.48 -12.07
CA MET A 116 3.29 33.85 -13.36
C MET A 116 2.13 34.07 -14.34
N TYR A 117 2.41 34.66 -15.50
CA TYR A 117 1.45 34.77 -16.59
C TYR A 117 1.32 33.43 -17.33
N VAL A 118 0.13 32.82 -17.28
CA VAL A 118 -0.19 31.56 -17.98
C VAL A 118 -1.18 31.84 -19.10
N GLU A 119 -0.74 31.72 -20.35
CA GLU A 119 -1.61 31.80 -21.53
C GLU A 119 -1.91 30.40 -22.07
N TYR A 120 -3.18 29.96 -21.97
CA TYR A 120 -3.64 28.73 -22.60
C TYR A 120 -3.98 28.97 -24.07
N LYS A 121 -3.10 28.59 -24.99
CA LYS A 121 -3.42 28.56 -26.42
C LYS A 121 -4.16 27.27 -26.76
N ILE A 122 -5.49 27.33 -26.76
CA ILE A 122 -6.33 26.25 -27.27
C ILE A 122 -6.43 26.41 -28.79
N THR A 123 -5.75 25.54 -29.54
CA THR A 123 -5.91 25.49 -30.99
C THR A 123 -7.26 24.88 -31.32
N ILE A 124 -8.22 25.70 -31.73
CA ILE A 124 -9.52 25.23 -32.23
C ILE A 124 -9.31 24.60 -33.62
N PRO A 125 -9.61 23.31 -33.82
CA PRO A 125 -9.57 22.69 -35.15
C PRO A 125 -10.50 23.44 -36.11
N GLU A 126 -10.05 23.70 -37.35
CA GLU A 126 -10.78 24.52 -38.34
C GLU A 126 -12.25 24.15 -38.51
N ARG A 127 -12.58 22.86 -38.39
CA ARG A 127 -13.96 22.32 -38.50
C ARG A 127 -14.95 22.87 -37.47
N TYR A 128 -14.49 23.48 -36.38
CA TYR A 128 -15.33 24.07 -35.34
C TYR A 128 -15.34 25.61 -35.32
N LYS A 129 -14.57 26.28 -36.18
CA LYS A 129 -14.50 27.76 -36.19
C LYS A 129 -15.75 28.44 -36.74
N ASN A 130 -16.57 27.72 -37.52
CA ASN A 130 -17.74 28.26 -38.21
C ASN A 130 -19.08 27.85 -37.57
N LEU A 131 -19.06 27.21 -36.40
CA LEU A 131 -20.28 26.94 -35.63
C LEU A 131 -20.52 28.13 -34.69
N ASN A 132 -21.46 29.00 -35.06
CA ASN A 132 -21.99 30.01 -34.16
C ASN A 132 -22.78 29.31 -33.04
N LEU A 133 -22.23 29.31 -31.82
CA LEU A 133 -22.96 29.07 -30.57
C LEU A 133 -23.22 30.43 -29.90
#